data_AF-A0A0H3NS39-F1
#
_entry.id   AF-A0A0H3NS39-F1
#
_cell.length_a   1.000
_cell.length_b   1.000
_cell.length_c   1.000
_cell.angle_alpha   90.00
_cell.angle_beta   90.00
_cell.angle_gamma   90.00
#
_symmetry.space_group_name_H-M   'P 1'
#
loop_
_entity.id
_entity.type
_entity.pdbx_description
1 polymer ?
#
loop_
_entity_poly.entity_id
_entity_poly.type
_entity_poly.pdbx_seq_one_letter_code
_entity_poly.pdbx_strand_id
1 'polypeptide(L)' 'MISRSVLGNKVFDLEKIQGLSDEPIGSMAVVEVNDGLITTAWFYFK' A
#
# COMPACT_ATOMS: atom_id res chain seq x y z
N MET A 1 0.68 -8.11 -3.99
CA MET A 1 -0.52 -8.08 -3.13
C MET A 1 -0.69 -9.33 -2.25
N ILE A 2 -0.68 -9.15 -0.93
CA ILE A 2 -1.04 -10.14 0.10
C ILE A 2 -2.51 -9.97 0.50
N SER A 3 -2.92 -8.74 0.77
CA SER A 3 -4.27 -8.41 1.21
C SER A 3 -4.60 -6.97 0.81
N ARG A 4 -5.89 -6.70 0.63
CA ARG A 4 -6.42 -5.37 0.39
C ARG A 4 -7.68 -5.15 1.20
N SER A 5 -7.75 -4.00 1.86
CA SER A 5 -8.93 -3.55 2.61
C SER A 5 -9.28 -2.13 2.24
N VAL A 6 -10.58 -1.79 2.33
CA VAL A 6 -11.09 -0.44 2.06
C VAL A 6 -11.82 0.06 3.29
N LEU A 7 -11.55 1.30 3.71
CA LEU A 7 -12.26 1.98 4.78
C LEU A 7 -12.53 3.43 4.37
N GLY A 8 -13.79 3.73 4.06
CA GLY A 8 -14.17 5.03 3.50
C GLY A 8 -13.45 5.29 2.18
N ASN A 9 -12.76 6.42 2.07
CA ASN A 9 -11.98 6.81 0.91
C ASN A 9 -10.51 6.33 0.96
N LYS A 10 -10.15 5.47 1.91
CA LYS A 10 -8.79 4.93 2.06
C LYS A 10 -8.72 3.47 1.64
N VAL A 11 -7.68 3.13 0.90
CA VAL A 11 -7.32 1.75 0.53
C VAL A 11 -6.02 1.38 1.21
N PHE A 12 -6.02 0.23 1.87
CA PHE A 12 -4.86 -0.37 2.51
C PHE A 12 -4.44 -1.57 1.67
N ASP A 13 -3.26 -1.51 1.07
CA ASP A 13 -2.70 -2.55 0.22
C ASP A 13 -1.45 -3.11 0.90
N LEU A 14 -1.56 -4.36 1.39
CA LEU A 14 -0.47 -5.06 2.04
C LEU A 14 0.26 -5.91 1.01
N GLU A 15 1.58 -5.75 0.91
CA GLU A 15 2.40 -6.33 -0.13
C GLU A 15 3.73 -6.91 0.40
N LYS A 16 4.31 -7.81 -0.39
CA LYS A 16 5.69 -8.28 -0.24
C LYS A 16 6.45 -7.92 -1.52
N ILE A 17 7.44 -7.05 -1.40
CA ILE A 17 8.18 -6.49 -2.53
C ILE A 17 9.51 -7.22 -2.67
N GLN A 18 9.81 -7.66 -3.90
CA GLN A 18 11.05 -8.31 -4.29
C GLN A 18 12.00 -7.28 -4.93
N GLY A 19 13.31 -7.47 -4.77
CA GLY A 19 14.32 -6.68 -5.48
C GLY A 19 14.63 -5.29 -4.91
N LEU A 20 14.13 -4.97 -3.71
CA LEU A 20 14.51 -3.76 -2.96
C LEU A 20 15.57 -4.02 -1.88
N SER A 21 15.81 -5.28 -1.53
CA SER A 21 16.90 -5.75 -0.67
C SER A 21 17.19 -7.23 -0.96
N ASP A 22 18.20 -7.79 -0.30
CA ASP A 22 18.59 -9.20 -0.42
C ASP A 22 17.42 -10.14 -0.08
N GLU A 23 16.68 -9.82 0.98
CA GLU A 23 15.44 -10.50 1.35
C GLU A 23 14.22 -9.67 0.93
N PRO A 24 13.05 -10.28 0.67
CA PRO A 24 11.86 -9.52 0.29
C PRO A 24 11.31 -8.71 1.46
N ILE A 25 10.90 -7.47 1.19
CA ILE A 25 10.42 -6.52 2.20
C ILE A 25 8.91 -6.56 2.30
N GLY A 26 8.37 -6.50 3.52
CA GLY A 26 6.95 -6.26 3.75
C GLY A 26 6.62 -4.78 3.64
N SER A 27 5.59 -4.44 2.86
CA SER A 27 5.15 -3.05 2.67
C SER A 27 3.65 -2.93 2.87
N MET A 28 3.21 -1.81 3.44
CA MET A 28 1.82 -1.38 3.41
C MET A 28 1.72 -0.03 2.70
N ALA A 29 1.07 -0.02 1.54
CA ALA A 29 0.66 1.20 0.87
C ALA A 29 -0.73 1.61 1.37
N VAL A 30 -0.85 2.81 1.91
CA VAL A 30 -2.14 3.41 2.26
C VAL A 30 -2.37 4.54 1.28
N VAL A 31 -3.46 4.46 0.51
CA VAL A 31 -3.80 5.50 -0.46
C VAL A 31 -5.15 6.12 -0.15
N GLU A 32 -5.23 7.44 -0.29
CA GLU A 32 -6.48 8.18 -0.23
C GLU A 32 -6.98 8.48 -1.65
N VAL A 33 -8.24 8.12 -1.91
CA VAL A 33 -8.89 8.29 -3.20
C VAL A 33 -9.98 9.34 -3.10
N ASN A 34 -9.86 10.43 -3.85
CA ASN A 34 -10.90 11.46 -3.95
C ASN A 34 -11.30 11.60 -5.43
N ASP A 35 -12.61 11.60 -5.71
CA ASP A 35 -13.17 11.66 -7.07
C ASP A 35 -12.57 10.61 -8.04
N GLY A 36 -12.32 9.40 -7.53
CA GLY A 36 -11.75 8.29 -8.30
C GLY A 36 -10.24 8.39 -8.57
N LEU A 37 -9.57 9.42 -8.05
CA LEU A 37 -8.13 9.64 -8.20
C LEU A 37 -7.40 9.43 -6.89
N ILE A 38 -6.23 8.80 -6.93
CA ILE A 38 -5.32 8.75 -5.78
C ILE A 38 -4.74 10.14 -5.58
N THR A 39 -4.97 10.73 -4.42
CA THR A 39 -4.50 12.09 -4.07
C THR A 39 -3.35 12.09 -3.10
N THR A 40 -3.29 11.10 -2.21
CA THR A 40 -2.21 10.92 -1.24
C THR A 40 -1.84 9.45 -1.13
N ALA A 41 -0.55 9.16 -1.01
CA ALA A 41 -0.04 7.82 -0.77
C ALA A 41 1.00 7.85 0.36
N TRP A 42 0.84 6.94 1.32
CA TRP A 42 1.81 6.67 2.38
C TRP A 42 2.34 5.25 2.22
N PHE A 43 3.64 5.09 2.42
CA PHE A 43 4.31 3.79 2.33
C PHE A 43 4.99 3.49 3.66
N TYR A 44 4.62 2.37 4.26
CA TYR A 44 5.20 1.88 5.50
C TYR A 44 5.93 0.58 5.21
N PHE A 45 7.21 0.53 5.55
CA PHE A 45 8.06 -0.64 5.35
C PHE A 45 8.36 -1.28 6.70
N LYS A 46 8.41 -2.61 6.72
CA LYS A 46 8.84 -3.41 7.87
C LYS A 46 10.17 -4.07 7.58
#